data_AF-A0A7R9K880-F1
#
_entry.id   AF-A0A7R9K880-F1
#
_cell.length_a   1.000
_cell.length_b   1.000
_cell.length_c   1.000
_cell.angle_alpha   90.00
_cell.angle_beta   90.00
_cell.angle_gamma   90.00
#
_symmetry.space_group_name_H-M   'P 1'
#
loop_
_entity.id
_entity.type
_entity.pdbx_description
1 polymer ?
#
loop_
_entity_poly.entity_id
_entity_poly.type
_entity_poly.pdbx_seq_one_letter_code
_entity_poly.pdbx_strand_id
1 'polypeptide(L)' 'MDPSDPSPPQQIGYLVNWDVQKNVWDYIFGKDCCSVNFTESPLIVTEPYFNFNSIQEGMAEIFFEDYECQGLLRIN' A
#
# COMPACT_ATOMS: atom_id res chain seq x y z
N MET A 1 -19.32 -16.80 0.41
CA MET A 1 -17.91 -16.48 0.09
C MET A 1 -17.18 -17.80 -0.01
N ASP A 2 -16.48 -18.01 -1.13
CA ASP A 2 -15.63 -19.18 -1.32
C ASP A 2 -14.49 -19.11 -0.29
N PRO A 3 -14.22 -20.17 0.49
CA PRO A 3 -13.08 -20.19 1.42
C PRO A 3 -11.71 -20.04 0.74
N SER A 4 -11.65 -20.21 -0.59
CA SER A 4 -10.43 -20.06 -1.39
C SER A 4 -10.21 -18.65 -1.93
N ASP A 5 -11.23 -17.78 -1.88
CA ASP A 5 -11.05 -16.38 -2.26
C ASP A 5 -10.28 -15.64 -1.16
N PRO A 6 -9.20 -14.90 -1.50
CA PRO A 6 -8.48 -14.13 -0.52
C PRO A 6 -9.39 -13.07 0.10
N SER A 7 -9.25 -12.85 1.41
CA SER A 7 -9.97 -11.77 2.09
C SER A 7 -9.64 -10.42 1.44
N PRO A 8 -10.59 -9.47 1.40
CA PRO A 8 -10.34 -8.16 0.81
C PRO A 8 -9.18 -7.45 1.54
N PRO A 9 -8.41 -6.60 0.84
CA PRO A 9 -7.29 -5.90 1.45
C PRO A 9 -7.75 -5.00 2.59
N GLN A 10 -8.86 -4.27 2.43
CA GLN A 10 -9.44 -3.41 3.46
C GLN A 10 -10.81 -3.87 3.96
N GLN A 11 -11.08 -3.62 5.25
CA GLN A 11 -12.37 -3.79 5.89
C GLN A 11 -12.72 -2.56 6.73
N ILE A 12 -13.86 -1.93 6.42
CA ILE A 12 -14.32 -0.68 7.08
C ILE A 12 -13.23 0.41 7.03
N GLY A 13 -12.52 0.50 5.90
CA GLY A 13 -11.44 1.48 5.68
C GLY A 13 -10.09 1.09 6.27
N TYR A 14 -10.01 0.08 7.14
CA TYR A 14 -8.74 -0.39 7.70
C TYR A 14 -8.12 -1.47 6.83
N LEU A 15 -6.80 -1.43 6.69
CA LEU A 15 -6.04 -2.48 6.03
C LEU A 15 -5.97 -3.73 6.92
N VAL A 16 -6.44 -4.85 6.39
CA VAL A 16 -6.55 -6.13 7.13
C VAL A 16 -5.82 -7.29 6.45
N ASN A 17 -5.45 -7.15 5.17
CA ASN A 17 -4.68 -8.14 4.44
C ASN A 17 -3.56 -7.48 3.61
N TRP A 18 -2.33 -7.57 4.13
CA TRP A 18 -1.13 -6.98 3.53
C TRP A 18 -0.74 -7.67 2.22
N ASP A 19 -0.87 -8.99 2.12
CA ASP A 19 -0.48 -9.74 0.93
C ASP A 19 -1.32 -9.31 -0.29
N VAL A 20 -2.62 -9.19 -0.09
CA VAL A 20 -3.54 -8.75 -1.15
C VAL A 20 -3.29 -7.28 -1.49
N GLN A 21 -3.04 -6.44 -0.49
CA GLN A 21 -2.75 -5.04 -0.72
C GLN A 21 -1.44 -4.84 -1.49
N LYS A 22 -0.40 -5.62 -1.16
CA LYS A 22 0.87 -5.60 -1.87
C LYS A 22 0.69 -6.03 -3.33
N ASN A 23 -0.12 -7.04 -3.62
CA ASN A 23 -0.43 -7.42 -5.00
C ASN A 23 -1.11 -6.28 -5.78
N VAL A 24 -2.02 -5.53 -5.14
CA VAL A 24 -2.65 -4.35 -5.74
C VAL A 24 -1.62 -3.28 -6.05
N TRP A 25 -0.73 -2.97 -5.11
CA TRP A 25 0.35 -2.01 -5.30
C TRP A 25 1.35 -2.45 -6.37
N ASP A 26 1.77 -3.71 -6.37
CA ASP A 26 2.68 -4.29 -7.37
C ASP A 26 2.10 -4.13 -8.79
N TYR A 27 0.79 -4.31 -8.96
CA TYR A 27 0.12 -4.08 -10.24
C TYR A 27 0.09 -2.60 -10.62
N ILE A 28 -0.34 -1.71 -9.70
CA ILE A 28 -0.46 -0.27 -9.96
C ILE A 28 0.91 0.33 -10.33
N PHE A 29 1.93 0.02 -9.54
CA PHE A 29 3.27 0.57 -9.74
C PHE A 29 4.06 -0.17 -10.82
N GLY A 30 3.66 -1.39 -11.14
CA GLY A 30 4.26 -2.23 -12.17
C GLY A 30 4.08 -1.69 -13.59
N LYS A 31 4.77 -2.36 -14.52
CA LYS A 31 4.87 -1.95 -15.94
C LYS A 31 3.52 -1.91 -16.67
N ASP A 32 2.54 -2.68 -16.19
CA ASP A 32 1.25 -2.85 -16.84
C ASP A 32 0.26 -1.72 -16.52
N CYS A 33 0.53 -0.89 -15.51
CA CYS A 33 -0.34 0.22 -15.11
C CYS A 33 0.38 1.56 -15.15
N CYS A 34 1.21 1.89 -14.14
CA CYS A 34 1.86 3.21 -14.06
C CYS A 34 3.37 3.18 -14.33
N SER A 35 4.02 2.00 -14.30
CA SER A 35 5.46 1.83 -14.54
C SER A 35 6.33 2.83 -13.77
N VAL A 36 6.09 2.93 -12.46
CA VAL A 36 6.67 3.98 -11.60
C VAL A 36 8.16 3.74 -11.36
N ASN A 37 8.95 4.81 -11.45
CA ASN A 37 10.33 4.84 -10.97
C ASN A 37 10.41 5.56 -9.62
N PHE A 38 10.52 4.79 -8.54
CA PHE A 38 10.52 5.30 -7.17
C PHE A 38 11.78 6.09 -6.76
N THR A 39 12.85 6.04 -7.57
CA THR A 39 14.03 6.89 -7.34
C THR A 39 13.79 8.35 -7.75
N GLU A 40 12.82 8.58 -8.64
CA GLU A 40 12.52 9.90 -9.21
C GLU A 40 11.12 10.40 -8.84
N SER A 41 10.27 9.50 -8.30
CA SER A 41 8.86 9.76 -8.03
C SER A 41 8.55 9.53 -6.55
N PRO A 42 8.55 10.58 -5.70
CA PRO A 42 8.06 10.45 -4.33
C PRO A 42 6.57 10.13 -4.32
N LEU A 43 6.13 9.38 -3.31
CA LEU A 43 4.77 8.87 -3.19
C LEU A 43 3.93 9.72 -2.23
N ILE A 44 2.68 9.98 -2.62
CA ILE A 44 1.64 10.51 -1.73
C ILE A 44 0.58 9.44 -1.58
N VAL A 45 0.23 9.09 -0.34
CA VAL A 45 -0.80 8.10 -0.03
C VAL A 45 -1.86 8.69 0.89
N THR A 46 -3.12 8.39 0.63
CA THR A 46 -4.22 8.75 1.51
C THR A 46 -4.48 7.65 2.53
N GLU A 47 -4.86 8.02 3.75
CA GLU A 47 -5.22 7.07 4.79
C GLU A 47 -6.46 7.48 5.60
N PRO A 48 -7.13 6.53 6.28
CA PRO A 48 -8.24 6.86 7.15
C PRO A 48 -7.83 7.81 8.30
N TYR A 49 -8.72 8.74 8.67
CA TYR A 49 -8.45 9.74 9.72
C TYR A 49 -8.06 9.12 11.07
N PHE A 50 -8.57 7.93 11.39
CA PHE A 50 -8.27 7.19 12.63
C PHE A 50 -7.56 5.87 12.34
N ASN A 51 -6.60 5.88 11.41
CA ASN A 51 -5.80 4.70 11.11
C ASN A 51 -4.98 4.23 12.33
N PHE A 52 -4.67 2.94 12.40
CA PHE A 52 -3.84 2.41 13.48
C PHE A 52 -2.36 2.71 13.20
N ASN A 53 -1.60 3.07 14.24
CA ASN A 53 -0.15 3.31 14.11
C ASN A 53 0.59 2.12 13.49
N SER A 54 0.19 0.89 13.83
CA SER A 54 0.79 -0.31 13.23
C SER A 54 0.55 -0.42 11.72
N ILE A 55 -0.60 0.06 11.23
CA ILE A 55 -0.88 0.10 9.79
C ILE A 55 -0.04 1.19 9.13
N GLN A 56 0.08 2.35 9.78
CA GLN A 56 0.92 3.45 9.32
C GLN A 56 2.40 3.03 9.21
N GLU A 57 2.93 2.37 10.23
CA GLU A 57 4.30 1.87 10.31
C GLU A 57 4.54 0.80 9.24
N GLY A 58 3.69 -0.24 9.16
CA GLY A 58 3.84 -1.28 8.15
C GLY A 58 3.74 -0.74 6.71
N MET A 59 2.94 0.30 6.48
CA MET A 59 2.87 0.95 5.17
C MET A 59 4.18 1.69 4.85
N ALA A 60 4.76 2.37 5.84
CA ALA A 60 6.05 3.03 5.67
C ALA A 60 7.18 2.02 5.43
N GLU A 61 7.22 0.92 6.20
CA GLU A 61 8.18 -0.18 6.02
C GLU A 61 8.13 -0.72 4.60
N ILE A 62 6.95 -1.08 4.07
CA ILE A 62 6.82 -1.59 2.70
C ILE A 62 7.27 -0.55 1.67
N PHE A 63 6.87 0.72 1.78
CA PHE A 63 7.24 1.73 0.79
C PHE A 63 8.73 2.09 0.80
N PHE A 64 9.39 2.04 1.96
CA PHE A 64 10.81 2.35 2.05
C PHE A 64 11.71 1.12 1.83
N GLU A 65 11.34 -0.05 2.33
CA GLU A 65 12.17 -1.25 2.29
C GLU A 65 11.93 -2.09 1.04
N ASP A 66 10.67 -2.33 0.65
CA ASP A 66 10.38 -3.17 -0.53
C ASP A 66 10.40 -2.36 -1.84
N TYR A 67 9.80 -1.17 -1.83
CA TYR A 67 9.69 -0.32 -3.03
C TYR A 67 10.81 0.72 -3.15
N GLU A 68 11.68 0.85 -2.14
CA GLU A 68 12.83 1.77 -2.14
C GLU A 68 12.45 3.23 -2.47
N CYS A 69 11.26 3.67 -2.06
CA CYS A 69 10.78 5.01 -2.32
C CYS A 69 11.63 6.07 -1.63
N GLN A 70 12.01 7.14 -2.35
CA GLN A 70 12.85 8.20 -1.80
C GLN A 70 12.11 9.17 -0.87
N GLY A 71 10.78 9.19 -0.93
CA GLY A 71 9.97 10.07 -0.08
C GLY A 71 8.51 9.67 -0.08
N LEU A 72 7.92 9.65 1.12
CA LEU A 72 6.53 9.29 1.34
C LEU A 72 5.82 10.40 2.13
N LEU A 73 4.72 10.92 1.59
CA LEU A 73 3.78 11.78 2.31
C LEU A 73 2.47 11.01 2.53
N ARG A 74 2.08 10.86 3.79
CA ARG A 74 0.75 10.35 4.17
C ARG A 74 -0.17 11.51 4.48
N ILE A 75 -1.39 11.50 3.94
CA ILE A 75 -2.39 12.57 4.11
C ILE A 75 -3.81 12.01 4.27
N ASN A 76 -4.73 12.81 4.82
CA ASN A 76 -6.13 12.46 5.07
C ASN A 76 -7.07 13.21 4.13
#